data_AF-X1I361-F1
#
_entry.id   AF-X1I361-F1
#
_cell.length_a   1.000
_cell.length_b   1.000
_cell.length_c   1.000
_cell.angle_alpha   90.00
_cell.angle_beta   90.00
_cell.angle_gamma   90.00
#
_symmetry.space_group_name_H-M   'P 1'
#
loop_
_entity.id
_entity.type
_entity.pdbx_description
1 polymer ?
#
loop_
_entity_poly.entity_id
_entity_poly.type
_entity_poly.pdbx_seq_one_letter_code
_entity_poly.pdbx_strand_id
1 'polypeptide(L)'
;IELIKKARNRSSLLVVTGCYAEAEKEKLKEMFPWIDLVVGNKEKSNIGNIINGNGKNHQEKQAYIGSFDAHNRAFVKVEDGCNQFCAYCIIPYVRGKEIRSRSLSEVIREMEGLAEQGFKEIVLTGVNLGLYGTDLNPKVKLVNLLKKAECLKEKIRIRLSSLGTQSAQG
;
A
#
# COMPACT_ATOMS: atom_id res chain seq x y z
N ILE A 1 -19.79 8.01 -11.52
CA ILE A 1 -21.26 7.78 -11.39
C ILE A 1 -21.76 6.71 -12.36
N GLU A 2 -21.34 6.72 -13.64
CA GLU A 2 -21.80 5.74 -14.63
C GLU A 2 -21.42 4.29 -14.30
N LEU A 3 -20.17 4.04 -13.87
CA LEU A 3 -19.71 2.72 -13.40
C LEU A 3 -20.55 2.18 -12.23
N ILE A 4 -20.95 3.07 -11.32
CA ILE A 4 -21.77 2.73 -10.15
C ILE A 4 -23.20 2.38 -10.59
N LYS A 5 -23.80 3.15 -11.50
CA LYS A 5 -25.10 2.84 -12.10
C LYS A 5 -25.08 1.48 -12.84
N LYS A 6 -24.00 1.20 -13.58
CA LYS A 6 -23.83 -0.06 -14.32
C LYS A 6 -23.64 -1.27 -13.40
N ALA A 7 -22.92 -1.12 -12.28
CA ALA A 7 -22.77 -2.16 -11.26
C ALA A 7 -24.12 -2.49 -10.57
N ARG A 8 -24.94 -1.48 -10.28
CA ARG A 8 -26.27 -1.67 -9.70
C ARG A 8 -27.22 -2.45 -10.59
N ASN A 9 -27.17 -2.24 -11.91
CA ASN A 9 -28.00 -3.00 -12.87
C ASN A 9 -27.63 -4.49 -12.95
N ARG A 10 -26.53 -4.93 -12.31
CA ARG A 10 -26.05 -6.31 -12.30
C ARG A 10 -26.20 -7.00 -10.94
N SER A 11 -26.98 -6.44 -10.01
CA SER A 11 -27.14 -6.98 -8.64
C SER A 11 -25.81 -7.28 -7.94
N SER A 12 -24.82 -6.42 -8.15
CA SER A 12 -23.47 -6.59 -7.60
C SER A 12 -23.33 -5.84 -6.27
N LEU A 13 -22.58 -6.43 -5.33
CA LEU A 13 -22.20 -5.78 -4.08
C LEU A 13 -21.25 -4.61 -4.35
N LEU A 14 -21.57 -3.43 -3.84
CA LEU A 14 -20.74 -2.24 -3.97
C LEU A 14 -19.94 -1.98 -2.69
N VAL A 15 -18.63 -2.21 -2.79
CA VAL A 15 -17.67 -1.95 -1.71
C VAL A 15 -16.83 -0.72 -2.05
N VAL A 16 -16.77 0.25 -1.13
CA VAL A 16 -15.95 1.45 -1.27
C VAL A 16 -14.78 1.40 -0.28
N THR A 17 -13.56 1.68 -0.77
CA THR A 17 -12.33 1.69 0.03
C THR A 17 -11.37 2.80 -0.43
N GLY A 18 -10.30 3.02 0.31
CA GLY A 18 -9.27 4.03 0.04
C GLY A 18 -9.23 5.13 1.09
N CYS A 19 -8.36 6.12 0.90
CA CYS A 19 -8.11 7.17 1.89
C CYS A 19 -9.33 8.07 2.15
N TYR A 20 -10.12 8.38 1.12
CA TYR A 20 -11.37 9.14 1.30
C TYR A 20 -12.43 8.32 2.05
N ALA A 21 -12.53 7.02 1.76
CA ALA A 21 -13.44 6.10 2.43
C ALA A 21 -13.12 5.93 3.92
N GLU A 22 -11.84 5.98 4.27
CA GLU A 22 -11.37 5.98 5.67
C GLU A 22 -11.68 7.31 6.37
N ALA A 23 -11.45 8.45 5.69
CA ALA A 23 -11.63 9.77 6.28
C ALA A 23 -13.09 10.17 6.51
N GLU A 24 -13.97 9.82 5.57
CA GLU A 24 -15.33 10.36 5.47
C GLU A 24 -16.37 9.22 5.44
N LYS A 25 -16.15 8.19 6.27
CA LYS A 25 -16.95 6.95 6.25
C LYS A 25 -18.44 7.19 6.47
N GLU A 26 -18.77 7.96 7.50
CA GLU A 26 -20.15 8.29 7.91
C GLU A 26 -20.83 9.11 6.81
N LYS A 27 -20.14 10.15 6.32
CA LYS A 27 -20.62 11.03 5.25
C LYS A 27 -20.87 10.27 3.94
N LEU A 28 -20.01 9.32 3.58
CA LEU A 28 -20.22 8.47 2.41
C LEU A 28 -21.49 7.63 2.53
N LYS A 29 -21.77 7.06 3.71
CA LYS A 29 -23.00 6.29 3.95
C LYS A 29 -24.24 7.17 3.91
N GLU A 30 -24.15 8.39 4.42
CA GLU A 30 -25.26 9.36 4.38
C GLU A 30 -25.55 9.83 2.95
N MET A 31 -24.52 10.27 2.22
CA MET A 31 -24.65 10.77 0.84
C MET A 31 -25.04 9.66 -0.14
N PHE A 32 -24.59 8.43 0.12
CA PHE A 32 -24.82 7.28 -0.75
C PHE A 32 -25.31 6.07 0.07
N PRO A 33 -26.58 6.07 0.52
CA PRO A 33 -27.13 4.97 1.32
C PRO A 33 -27.17 3.61 0.62
N TRP A 34 -26.96 3.61 -0.70
CA TRP A 34 -26.88 2.43 -1.56
C TRP A 34 -25.48 1.81 -1.63
N ILE A 35 -24.49 2.32 -0.89
CA ILE A 35 -23.20 1.65 -0.70
C ILE A 35 -23.41 0.51 0.32
N ASP A 36 -23.14 -0.72 -0.08
CA ASP A 36 -23.32 -1.89 0.79
C ASP A 36 -22.25 -1.94 1.90
N LEU A 37 -20.98 -1.67 1.56
CA LEU A 37 -19.87 -1.72 2.51
C LEU A 37 -18.85 -0.60 2.28
N VAL A 38 -18.38 -0.02 3.39
CA VAL A 38 -17.21 0.88 3.41
C VAL A 38 -16.09 0.21 4.20
N VAL A 39 -14.99 -0.10 3.54
CA VAL A 39 -13.86 -0.87 4.10
C VAL A 39 -12.62 0.02 4.19
N GLY A 40 -12.03 0.07 5.39
CA GLY A 40 -10.86 0.89 5.66
C GLY A 40 -9.57 0.39 4.98
N ASN A 41 -8.54 1.22 4.98
CA ASN A 41 -7.25 0.94 4.34
C ASN A 41 -6.54 -0.28 4.93
N LYS A 42 -6.67 -0.53 6.24
CA LYS A 42 -6.07 -1.69 6.92
C LYS A 42 -6.78 -2.99 6.57
N GLU A 43 -8.10 -2.93 6.35
CA GLU A 43 -8.95 -4.09 6.12
C GLU A 43 -9.09 -4.44 4.62
N LYS A 44 -8.65 -3.55 3.71
CA LYS A 44 -8.89 -3.70 2.27
C LYS A 44 -8.27 -4.95 1.65
N SER A 45 -7.14 -5.44 2.17
CA SER A 45 -6.52 -6.70 1.72
C SER A 45 -7.37 -7.92 2.07
N ASN A 46 -8.32 -7.76 3.01
CA ASN A 46 -9.19 -8.81 3.51
C ASN A 46 -10.64 -8.68 3.00
N ILE A 47 -10.90 -7.84 1.98
CA ILE A 47 -12.25 -7.62 1.43
C ILE A 47 -12.94 -8.94 1.07
N GLY A 48 -12.23 -9.90 0.48
CA GLY A 48 -12.81 -11.20 0.14
C GLY A 48 -13.40 -11.95 1.33
N ASN A 49 -12.72 -11.96 2.49
CA ASN A 49 -13.24 -12.61 3.70
C ASN A 49 -14.38 -11.81 4.34
N ILE A 50 -14.30 -10.47 4.29
CA ILE A 50 -15.35 -9.58 4.79
C ILE A 50 -16.66 -9.82 4.03
N ILE A 51 -16.58 -9.93 2.70
CA ILE A 51 -17.75 -10.20 1.85
C ILE A 51 -18.32 -11.59 2.10
N ASN A 52 -17.46 -12.60 2.29
CA ASN A 52 -17.87 -13.99 2.47
C ASN A 52 -18.34 -14.33 3.90
N GLY A 53 -18.37 -13.37 4.83
CA GLY A 53 -18.80 -13.60 6.22
C GLY A 53 -17.84 -14.45 7.05
N ASN A 54 -16.64 -14.75 6.54
CA ASN A 54 -15.63 -15.59 7.18
C ASN A 54 -14.79 -14.81 8.22
N GLY A 55 -15.44 -14.05 9.11
CA GLY A 55 -14.82 -13.34 10.23
C GLY A 55 -13.64 -12.40 9.90
N LYS A 56 -13.19 -11.65 10.91
CA LYS A 56 -11.94 -10.86 10.82
C LYS A 56 -10.74 -11.77 11.13
N ASN A 57 -10.43 -12.72 10.26
CA ASN A 57 -9.09 -13.32 10.27
C ASN A 57 -8.11 -12.27 9.73
N HIS A 58 -7.63 -11.39 10.63
CA HIS A 58 -6.55 -10.43 10.36
C HIS A 58 -5.22 -11.18 10.19
N GLN A 59 -5.09 -11.92 9.09
CA GLN A 59 -3.78 -12.06 8.48
C GLN A 59 -3.75 -11.00 7.39
N GLU A 60 -2.85 -10.03 7.48
CA GLU A 60 -2.51 -9.16 6.36
C GLU A 60 -2.01 -10.07 5.23
N LYS A 61 -2.92 -10.60 4.41
CA LYS A 61 -2.55 -11.25 3.16
C LYS A 61 -1.92 -10.16 2.31
N GLN A 62 -0.62 -10.28 2.15
CA GLN A 62 0.20 -9.39 1.34
C GLN A 62 -0.40 -9.39 -0.06
N ALA A 63 -0.85 -8.22 -0.51
CA ALA A 63 -1.37 -8.05 -1.85
C ALA A 63 -0.18 -8.08 -2.81
N TYR A 64 0.16 -9.26 -3.31
CA TYR A 64 1.05 -9.41 -4.45
C TYR A 64 0.35 -8.83 -5.67
N ILE A 65 1.07 -8.03 -6.46
CA ILE A 65 0.51 -7.38 -7.65
C ILE A 65 0.08 -8.47 -8.64
N GLY A 66 -1.24 -8.59 -8.85
CA GLY A 66 -1.80 -9.17 -10.06
C GLY A 66 -1.71 -8.14 -11.19
N SER A 67 -1.17 -8.57 -12.32
CA SER A 67 -0.85 -7.81 -13.54
C SER A 67 -1.68 -6.53 -13.76
N PHE A 68 -1.00 -5.39 -13.84
CA PHE A 68 -1.52 -4.22 -14.55
C PHE A 68 -1.05 -4.31 -16.01
N ASP A 69 -1.98 -4.14 -16.94
CA ASP A 69 -1.72 -3.94 -18.37
C ASP A 69 -0.95 -2.63 -18.61
N ALA A 70 0.35 -2.62 -18.29
CA ALA A 70 1.32 -1.61 -18.73
C ALA A 70 2.75 -2.13 -18.45
N HIS A 71 3.28 -2.78 -19.47
CA HIS A 71 4.57 -3.46 -19.57
C HIS A 71 5.76 -2.65 -19.01
N ASN A 72 6.75 -3.37 -18.45
CA ASN A 72 8.04 -2.95 -17.87
C ASN A 72 8.12 -2.43 -16.43
N ARG A 73 7.06 -1.88 -15.81
CA ARG A 73 7.18 -1.29 -14.46
C ARG A 73 6.31 -1.98 -13.42
N ALA A 74 6.91 -2.31 -12.27
CA ALA A 74 6.21 -2.81 -11.08
C ALA A 74 6.37 -1.86 -9.88
N PHE A 75 5.43 -1.91 -8.93
CA PHE A 75 5.43 -1.08 -7.73
C PHE A 75 5.56 -1.94 -6.47
N VAL A 76 6.68 -1.88 -5.78
CA VAL A 76 6.85 -2.63 -4.54
C VAL A 76 6.60 -1.70 -3.37
N LYS A 77 5.50 -1.91 -2.64
CA LYS A 77 5.22 -1.15 -1.40
C LYS A 77 6.11 -1.68 -0.29
N VAL A 78 7.00 -0.86 0.26
CA VAL A 78 7.95 -1.24 1.31
C VAL A 78 7.53 -0.79 2.69
N GLU A 79 6.69 0.25 2.77
CA GLU A 79 6.26 0.88 4.03
C GLU A 79 4.87 1.51 3.87
N ASP A 80 4.15 1.68 4.98
CA ASP A 80 2.87 2.39 5.06
C ASP A 80 2.74 3.07 6.43
N GLY A 81 1.86 4.08 6.51
CA GLY A 81 1.74 4.94 7.68
C GLY A 81 2.87 5.98 7.78
N CYS A 82 2.72 6.99 8.63
CA CYS A 82 3.75 8.00 8.85
C CYS A 82 3.50 8.76 10.15
N ASN A 83 4.54 8.96 10.95
CA ASN A 83 4.48 9.69 12.21
C ASN A 83 4.85 11.18 12.07
N GLN A 84 5.03 11.68 10.85
CA GLN A 84 5.27 13.09 10.58
C GLN A 84 3.93 13.82 10.46
N PHE A 85 3.65 14.67 11.44
CA PHE A 85 2.44 15.50 11.49
C PHE A 85 2.63 16.80 10.72
N CYS A 86 2.90 16.68 9.41
CA CYS A 86 3.00 17.86 8.55
C CYS A 86 1.65 18.59 8.52
N ALA A 87 1.67 19.93 8.53
CA ALA A 87 0.46 20.76 8.65
C ALA A 87 -0.63 20.48 7.60
N TYR A 88 -0.25 19.93 6.44
CA TYR A 88 -1.14 19.60 5.33
C TYR A 88 -1.48 18.11 5.22
N CYS A 89 -0.93 17.24 6.08
CA CYS A 89 -0.91 15.80 5.84
C CYS A 89 -2.04 15.07 6.58
N ILE A 90 -2.93 14.45 5.81
CA ILE A 90 -4.01 13.60 6.35
C ILE A 90 -3.53 12.17 6.72
N ILE A 91 -2.34 11.78 6.28
CA ILE A 91 -1.88 10.38 6.33
C ILE A 91 -1.87 9.75 7.72
N PRO A 92 -1.44 10.43 8.81
CA PRO A 92 -1.48 9.86 10.15
C PRO A 92 -2.90 9.41 10.56
N TYR A 93 -3.94 10.05 10.03
CA TYR A 93 -5.34 9.74 10.34
C TYR A 93 -5.87 8.60 9.46
N VAL A 94 -5.57 8.59 8.15
CA VAL A 94 -6.18 7.63 7.20
C VAL A 94 -5.35 6.37 6.93
N ARG A 95 -4.07 6.38 7.30
CA ARG A 95 -3.17 5.22 7.19
C ARG A 95 -2.47 4.89 8.51
N GLY A 96 -2.74 5.65 9.57
CA GLY A 96 -2.14 5.46 10.89
C GLY A 96 -0.79 6.17 11.03
N LYS A 97 -0.49 6.54 12.27
CA LYS A 97 0.78 7.19 12.65
C LYS A 97 1.94 6.20 12.78
N GLU A 98 1.64 4.93 13.02
CA GLU A 98 2.64 3.87 13.11
C GLU A 98 3.22 3.60 11.73
N ILE A 99 4.54 3.75 11.62
CA ILE A 99 5.31 3.28 10.46
C ILE A 99 5.24 1.76 10.47
N ARG A 100 4.88 1.17 9.33
CA ARG A 100 4.78 -0.28 9.16
C ARG A 100 5.61 -0.67 7.95
N SER A 101 6.86 -1.05 8.20
CA SER A 101 7.80 -1.49 7.18
C SER A 101 7.69 -2.98 6.94
N ARG A 102 7.89 -3.38 5.69
CA ARG A 102 8.10 -4.79 5.33
C ARG A 102 9.54 -5.19 5.57
N SER A 103 9.77 -6.45 5.92
CA SER A 103 11.13 -6.95 6.14
C SER A 103 11.95 -6.90 4.85
N LEU A 104 13.27 -6.76 4.99
CA LEU A 104 14.21 -6.78 3.86
C LEU A 104 14.03 -8.03 2.99
N SER A 105 13.87 -9.21 3.62
CA SER A 105 13.70 -10.47 2.90
C SER A 105 12.42 -10.53 2.08
N GLU A 106 11.31 -10.02 2.60
CA GLU A 106 10.04 -10.03 1.87
C GLU A 106 10.09 -9.09 0.67
N VAL A 107 10.64 -7.89 0.85
CA VAL A 107 10.76 -6.91 -0.24
C VAL A 107 11.68 -7.45 -1.34
N ILE A 108 12.84 -7.99 -0.98
CA ILE A 108 13.79 -8.51 -1.97
C ILE A 108 13.22 -9.72 -2.71
N ARG A 109 12.56 -10.65 -2.02
CA ARG A 109 11.91 -11.81 -2.66
C ARG A 109 10.86 -11.39 -3.69
N GLU A 110 10.05 -10.37 -3.37
CA GLU A 110 9.08 -9.84 -4.33
C GLU A 110 9.78 -9.18 -5.52
N MET A 111 10.84 -8.40 -5.28
CA MET A 111 11.62 -7.77 -6.35
C MET A 111 12.29 -8.80 -7.27
N GLU A 112 12.82 -9.89 -6.71
CA GLU A 112 13.37 -11.03 -7.45
C GLU A 112 12.31 -11.67 -8.35
N GLY A 113 11.13 -12.01 -7.79
CA GLY A 113 10.04 -12.60 -8.55
C GLY A 113 9.53 -11.69 -9.69
N LEU A 114 9.49 -10.37 -9.46
CA LEU A 114 9.14 -9.40 -10.50
C LEU A 114 10.25 -9.30 -11.58
N ALA A 115 11.51 -9.34 -11.21
CA ALA A 115 12.61 -9.35 -12.17
C ALA A 115 12.59 -10.62 -13.04
N GLU A 116 12.26 -11.78 -12.45
CA GLU A 116 12.08 -13.06 -13.17
C GLU A 116 10.89 -13.05 -14.11
N GLN A 117 9.81 -12.33 -13.77
CA GLN A 117 8.66 -12.10 -14.65
C GLN A 117 8.96 -11.10 -15.79
N GLY A 118 10.18 -10.56 -15.86
CA GLY A 118 10.64 -9.72 -16.96
C GLY A 118 10.38 -8.22 -16.79
N PHE A 119 9.91 -7.77 -15.62
CA PHE A 119 9.84 -6.34 -15.33
C PHE A 119 11.24 -5.71 -15.39
N LYS A 120 11.34 -4.50 -15.96
CA LYS A 120 12.61 -3.78 -16.17
C LYS A 120 12.78 -2.60 -15.22
N GLU A 121 11.72 -2.17 -14.56
CA GLU A 121 11.75 -1.11 -13.57
C GLU A 121 10.91 -1.51 -12.35
N ILE A 122 11.47 -1.34 -11.17
CA ILE A 122 10.75 -1.46 -9.90
C ILE A 122 10.74 -0.11 -9.21
N VAL A 123 9.55 0.39 -8.91
CA VAL A 123 9.34 1.59 -8.10
C VAL A 123 9.11 1.17 -6.66
N LEU A 124 10.04 1.51 -5.77
CA LEU A 124 9.82 1.39 -4.33
C LEU A 124 8.83 2.47 -3.90
N THR A 125 7.77 2.04 -3.24
CA THR A 125 6.67 2.89 -2.79
C THR A 125 6.47 2.80 -1.29
N GLY A 126 6.05 3.91 -0.71
CA GLY A 126 5.76 4.07 0.70
C GLY A 126 5.15 5.45 0.93
N VAL A 127 4.78 5.74 2.17
CA VAL A 127 4.34 7.10 2.52
C VAL A 127 5.55 8.00 2.61
N ASN A 128 6.60 7.57 3.31
CA ASN A 128 7.86 8.29 3.39
C ASN A 128 9.02 7.27 3.48
N LEU A 129 9.66 7.02 2.34
CA LEU A 129 10.73 6.03 2.21
C LEU A 129 11.92 6.31 3.13
N GLY A 130 12.13 7.56 3.56
CA GLY A 130 13.18 7.91 4.52
C GLY A 130 12.98 7.31 5.92
N LEU A 131 11.75 6.90 6.25
CA LEU A 131 11.39 6.28 7.53
C LEU A 131 11.42 4.75 7.50
N TYR A 132 11.65 4.15 6.33
CA TYR A 132 11.68 2.70 6.17
C TYR A 132 12.65 2.04 7.15
N GLY A 133 12.13 1.03 7.86
CA GLY A 133 12.90 0.16 8.75
C GLY A 133 13.11 0.70 10.16
N THR A 134 12.59 1.88 10.49
CA THR A 134 12.69 2.48 11.84
C THR A 134 11.86 1.76 12.89
N ASP A 135 10.80 1.06 12.46
CA ASP A 135 9.88 0.23 13.24
C ASP A 135 10.31 -1.26 13.32
N LEU A 136 11.31 -1.68 12.53
CA LEU A 136 11.79 -3.06 12.52
C LEU A 136 12.76 -3.33 13.68
N ASN A 137 12.88 -4.60 14.06
CA ASN A 137 13.86 -5.08 15.04
C ASN A 137 14.67 -6.27 14.46
N PRO A 138 15.98 -6.13 14.22
CA PRO A 138 16.77 -4.89 14.39
C PRO A 138 16.33 -3.80 13.40
N LYS A 139 16.54 -2.54 13.80
CA LYS A 139 16.26 -1.39 12.93
C LYS A 139 17.15 -1.43 11.69
N VAL A 140 16.57 -1.09 10.55
CA VAL A 140 17.28 -0.97 9.27
C VAL A 140 16.96 0.37 8.64
N LYS A 141 17.76 0.79 7.66
CA LYS A 141 17.53 2.01 6.88
C LYS A 141 17.22 1.64 5.44
N LEU A 142 16.64 2.58 4.70
CA LEU A 142 16.42 2.43 3.25
C LEU A 142 17.71 2.02 2.50
N VAL A 143 18.88 2.54 2.90
CA VAL A 143 20.16 2.16 2.29
C VAL A 143 20.48 0.67 2.45
N ASN A 144 20.05 0.02 3.55
CA ASN A 144 20.25 -1.43 3.71
C ASN A 144 19.41 -2.21 2.68
N LEU A 145 18.19 -1.75 2.40
CA LEU A 145 17.35 -2.32 1.35
C LEU A 145 17.97 -2.14 -0.03
N LEU A 146 18.46 -0.93 -0.34
CA LEU A 146 19.11 -0.65 -1.62
C LEU A 146 20.37 -1.49 -1.83
N LYS A 147 21.23 -1.61 -0.81
CA LYS A 147 22.41 -2.48 -0.84
C LYS A 147 22.02 -3.93 -1.11
N LYS A 148 20.96 -4.42 -0.46
CA LYS A 148 20.51 -5.80 -0.68
C LYS A 148 19.91 -5.99 -2.08
N ALA A 149 19.30 -4.97 -2.65
CA ALA A 149 18.77 -4.98 -4.01
C ALA A 149 19.83 -4.84 -5.11
N GLU A 150 21.11 -4.59 -4.77
CA GLU A 150 22.20 -4.48 -5.75
C GLU A 150 22.38 -5.77 -6.58
N CYS A 151 22.00 -6.94 -6.06
CA CYS A 151 22.01 -8.19 -6.82
C CYS A 151 21.09 -8.16 -8.06
N LEU A 152 20.13 -7.23 -8.12
CA LEU A 152 19.18 -7.07 -9.22
C LEU A 152 19.57 -5.96 -10.20
N LYS A 153 20.64 -5.21 -9.95
CA LYS A 153 20.98 -3.98 -10.70
C LYS A 153 21.16 -4.19 -12.21
N GLU A 154 21.62 -5.37 -12.63
CA GLU A 154 21.82 -5.73 -14.04
C GLU A 154 20.51 -6.11 -14.73
N LYS A 155 19.46 -6.45 -13.96
CA LYS A 155 18.17 -6.92 -14.47
C LYS A 155 17.13 -5.80 -14.50
N ILE A 156 17.16 -4.91 -13.50
CA ILE A 156 16.12 -3.91 -13.27
C ILE A 156 16.69 -2.54 -12.87
N ARG A 157 15.98 -1.49 -13.27
CA ARG A 157 16.13 -0.14 -12.72
C ARG A 157 15.31 -0.02 -11.43
N ILE A 158 15.91 0.53 -10.37
CA ILE A 158 15.20 0.85 -9.13
C ILE A 158 14.85 2.35 -9.12
N ARG A 159 13.58 2.69 -8.86
CA ARG A 159 13.10 4.06 -8.68
C ARG A 159 12.58 4.25 -7.26
N LEU A 160 12.88 5.39 -6.67
CA LEU A 160 12.32 5.83 -5.39
C LEU A 160 11.22 6.84 -5.66
N SER A 161 10.06 6.68 -5.01
CA SER A 161 8.91 7.58 -5.17
C SER A 161 8.89 8.66 -4.09
N SER A 162 8.52 8.29 -2.87
CA SER A 162 8.17 9.22 -1.78
C SER A 162 9.33 9.46 -0.81
N LEU A 163 10.37 10.18 -1.23
CA LEU A 163 11.43 10.62 -0.33
C LEU A 163 11.05 11.96 0.32
N GLY A 164 10.76 11.93 1.62
CA GLY A 164 10.57 13.16 2.41
C GLY A 164 11.89 13.73 2.88
N THR A 165 12.01 15.07 2.89
CA THR A 165 13.09 15.76 3.60
C THR A 165 12.86 15.61 5.09
N GLN A 166 13.68 14.82 5.77
CA GLN A 166 13.76 14.89 7.23
C GLN A 166 14.62 16.09 7.58
N SER A 167 14.09 17.04 8.35
CA SER A 167 14.95 17.91 9.15
C SER A 167 15.77 16.98 10.04
N ALA A 168 17.10 17.02 9.91
CA ALA A 168 18.00 16.27 10.76
C ALA A 168 17.60 16.52 12.22
N GLN A 169 16.99 15.53 12.85
CA GLN A 169 16.89 15.50 14.30
C GLN A 169 18.27 15.07 14.75
N GLY A 170 19.03 16.04 15.27
CA GLY A 170 20.33 15.83 15.90
C GLY A 170 20.23 14.95 17.13
#